data_AF-A0A2N0ZX73-F1
#
_entry.id   AF-A0A2N0ZX73-F1
#
_cell.length_a   1.000
_cell.length_b   1.000
_cell.length_c   1.000
_cell.angle_alpha   90.00
_cell.angle_beta   90.00
_cell.angle_gamma   90.00
#
_symmetry.space_group_name_H-M   'P 1'
#
loop_
_entity.id
_entity.type
_entity.pdbx_description
1 polymer ?
#
loop_
_entity_poly.entity_id
_entity_poly.type
_entity_poly.pdbx_seq_one_letter_code
_entity_poly.pdbx_strand_id
1 'polypeptide(L)'
;TIILFWSYQLKFFNNYELATTTLITLAFIIGMCFPLIRNSLGSVIKAFFQSKIVSLVTLFLAYIATVLYGLYLIELWDFAQFKNSILWFVLIGCVQLFGLTKVISINEFIKTSLKKQVQWIVLLELLISFRHLPYEAEVIIILLIFIFSLLKVTAENNPEHWQVVNVCSSFLNTIGLIIITSAVLHIISDTDKFLSFSTVQVFLIPIILTIVSLPYFYCVHRYITYESAFVITKIYTNSFRLRQYAKYKSFIAFKGDHTIIKDWLMFSCMSEFESKASISESIDTYKTAISN
;
A
#
# COMPACT_ATOMS: atom_id res chain seq x y z
N THR A 1 30.87 -8.64 -9.16
CA THR A 1 29.84 -8.10 -8.23
C THR A 1 28.56 -8.93 -8.24
N ILE A 2 27.98 -9.27 -9.41
CA ILE A 2 26.78 -10.13 -9.51
C ILE A 2 27.02 -11.57 -9.00
N ILE A 3 28.19 -12.15 -9.26
CA ILE A 3 28.56 -13.50 -8.79
C ILE A 3 28.72 -13.55 -7.26
N LEU A 4 29.28 -12.48 -6.67
CA LEU A 4 29.40 -12.34 -5.21
C LEU A 4 28.02 -12.15 -4.56
N PHE A 5 27.13 -11.37 -5.19
CA PHE A 5 25.73 -11.21 -4.76
C PHE A 5 24.97 -12.55 -4.76
N TRP A 6 25.10 -13.34 -5.83
CA TRP A 6 24.52 -14.68 -5.92
C TRP A 6 25.07 -15.66 -4.89
N SER A 7 26.40 -15.65 -4.66
CA SER A 7 27.04 -16.50 -3.64
C SER A 7 26.60 -16.17 -2.21
N TYR A 8 26.25 -14.91 -1.96
CA TYR A 8 25.75 -14.45 -0.66
C TYR A 8 24.27 -14.81 -0.46
N GLN A 9 23.46 -14.79 -1.52
CA GLN A 9 22.06 -15.19 -1.47
C GLN A 9 21.87 -16.67 -1.12
N LEU A 10 22.73 -17.55 -1.64
CA LEU A 10 22.72 -18.99 -1.37
C LEU A 10 22.86 -19.36 0.12
N LYS A 11 23.41 -18.48 0.97
CA LYS A 11 23.62 -18.74 2.41
C LYS A 11 22.51 -18.26 3.33
N PHE A 12 21.68 -17.33 2.88
CA PHE A 12 20.69 -16.65 3.73
C PHE A 12 19.24 -16.82 3.25
N PHE A 13 19.03 -17.17 1.99
CA PHE A 13 17.70 -17.25 1.39
C PHE A 13 17.28 -18.69 1.14
N ASN A 14 16.01 -18.96 1.40
CA ASN A 14 15.40 -20.25 1.12
C ASN A 14 15.21 -20.43 -0.40
N ASN A 15 15.06 -21.67 -0.91
CA ASN A 15 14.95 -21.94 -2.35
C ASN A 15 13.88 -21.05 -3.02
N TYR A 16 12.71 -20.90 -2.39
CA TYR A 16 11.63 -20.03 -2.85
C TYR A 16 12.06 -18.56 -3.01
N GLU A 17 12.76 -18.03 -2.01
CA GLU A 17 13.16 -16.63 -1.99
C GLU A 17 14.26 -16.38 -3.03
N LEU A 18 15.09 -17.40 -3.27
CA LEU A 18 16.03 -17.39 -4.37
C LEU A 18 15.27 -17.39 -5.72
N ALA A 19 14.34 -18.31 -5.93
CA ALA A 19 13.57 -18.43 -7.17
C ALA A 19 12.77 -17.15 -7.52
N THR A 20 12.13 -16.53 -6.52
CA THR A 20 11.44 -15.25 -6.71
C THR A 20 12.41 -14.12 -7.01
N THR A 21 13.54 -14.03 -6.31
CA THR A 21 14.52 -12.97 -6.56
C THR A 21 15.15 -13.09 -7.94
N THR A 22 15.41 -14.31 -8.40
CA THR A 22 16.01 -14.56 -9.72
C THR A 22 15.05 -14.21 -10.84
N LEU A 23 13.77 -14.54 -10.71
CA LEU A 23 12.75 -14.16 -11.68
C LEU A 23 12.45 -12.66 -11.68
N ILE A 24 12.39 -12.02 -10.50
CA ILE A 24 12.19 -10.56 -10.41
C ILE A 24 13.36 -9.81 -11.04
N THR A 25 14.60 -10.23 -10.75
CA THR A 25 15.79 -9.62 -11.35
C THR A 25 15.83 -9.83 -12.86
N LEU A 26 15.48 -11.03 -13.35
CA LEU A 26 15.36 -11.30 -14.79
C LEU A 26 14.27 -10.42 -15.44
N ALA A 27 13.08 -10.36 -14.86
CA ALA A 27 11.97 -9.54 -15.35
C ALA A 27 12.34 -8.05 -15.36
N PHE A 28 13.07 -7.58 -14.35
CA PHE A 28 13.57 -6.21 -14.28
C PHE A 28 14.59 -5.92 -15.39
N ILE A 29 15.53 -6.84 -15.64
CA ILE A 29 16.52 -6.72 -16.73
C ILE A 29 15.80 -6.68 -18.08
N ILE A 30 14.87 -7.61 -18.33
CA ILE A 30 14.05 -7.64 -19.55
C ILE A 30 13.27 -6.35 -19.70
N GLY A 31 12.64 -5.86 -18.62
CA GLY A 31 11.91 -4.60 -18.61
C GLY A 31 12.79 -3.40 -18.98
N MET A 32 14.04 -3.36 -18.49
CA MET A 32 15.00 -2.31 -18.81
C MET A 32 15.47 -2.30 -20.27
N CYS A 33 15.35 -3.43 -20.98
CA CYS A 33 15.62 -3.49 -22.43
C CYS A 33 14.57 -2.74 -23.25
N PHE A 34 13.36 -2.49 -22.71
CA PHE A 34 12.32 -1.75 -23.41
C PHE A 34 12.38 -0.24 -23.09
N PRO A 35 12.52 0.65 -24.10
CA PRO A 35 12.69 2.08 -23.87
C PRO A 35 11.46 2.74 -23.23
N LEU A 36 10.25 2.22 -23.52
CA LEU A 36 8.98 2.65 -22.92
C LEU A 36 8.99 2.45 -21.40
N ILE A 37 9.44 1.28 -20.95
CA ILE A 37 9.50 0.92 -19.52
C ILE A 37 10.57 1.76 -18.84
N ARG A 38 11.75 1.90 -19.43
CA ARG A 38 12.84 2.71 -18.88
C ARG A 38 12.44 4.18 -18.63
N ASN A 39 11.78 4.81 -19.60
CA ASN A 39 11.33 6.20 -19.46
C ASN A 39 10.20 6.33 -18.42
N SER A 40 9.31 5.35 -18.35
CA SER A 40 8.22 5.31 -17.36
C SER A 40 8.77 5.10 -15.94
N LEU A 41 9.73 4.19 -15.76
CA LEU A 41 10.40 3.95 -14.49
C LEU A 41 11.10 5.20 -13.96
N GLY A 42 11.78 5.95 -14.84
CA GLY A 42 12.40 7.23 -14.45
C GLY A 42 11.40 8.24 -13.89
N SER A 43 10.21 8.32 -14.50
CA SER A 43 9.12 9.18 -14.02
C SER A 43 8.54 8.69 -12.69
N VAL A 44 8.37 7.37 -12.53
CA VAL A 44 7.90 6.76 -11.28
C VAL A 44 8.89 7.02 -10.14
N ILE A 45 10.19 6.80 -10.35
CA ILE A 45 11.22 7.06 -9.34
C ILE A 45 11.23 8.54 -8.94
N LYS A 46 11.16 9.45 -9.91
CA LYS A 46 11.05 10.90 -9.62
C LYS A 46 9.79 11.24 -8.83
N ALA A 47 8.66 10.59 -9.13
CA ALA A 47 7.42 10.79 -8.38
C ALA A 47 7.55 10.29 -6.93
N PHE A 48 8.17 9.12 -6.70
CA PHE A 48 8.41 8.58 -5.37
C PHE A 48 9.27 9.51 -4.49
N PHE A 49 10.22 10.23 -5.09
CA PHE A 49 11.10 11.18 -4.39
C PHE A 49 10.50 12.58 -4.20
N GLN A 50 9.22 12.79 -4.48
CA GLN A 50 8.58 14.06 -4.14
C GLN A 50 8.52 14.23 -2.62
N SER A 51 8.89 15.42 -2.15
CA SER A 51 8.99 15.75 -0.72
C SER A 51 7.76 15.35 0.10
N LYS A 52 6.55 15.49 -0.46
CA LYS A 52 5.31 15.07 0.19
C LYS A 52 5.21 13.56 0.39
N ILE A 53 5.51 12.77 -0.66
CA ILE A 53 5.47 11.30 -0.59
C ILE A 53 6.54 10.81 0.38
N VAL A 54 7.76 11.34 0.29
CA VAL A 54 8.84 11.01 1.21
C VAL A 54 8.43 11.30 2.65
N SER A 55 7.90 12.49 2.93
CA SER A 55 7.47 12.85 4.30
C SER A 55 6.39 11.90 4.86
N LEU A 56 5.44 11.49 4.02
CA LEU A 56 4.31 10.64 4.40
C LEU A 56 4.75 9.17 4.61
N VAL A 57 5.69 8.68 3.79
CA VAL A 57 6.29 7.35 3.96
C VAL A 57 7.23 7.32 5.17
N THR A 58 8.05 8.36 5.38
CA THR A 58 8.95 8.44 6.54
C THR A 58 8.17 8.51 7.86
N LEU A 59 7.08 9.29 7.90
CA LEU A 59 6.20 9.35 9.07
C LEU A 59 5.57 7.97 9.36
N PHE A 60 5.14 7.25 8.32
CA PHE A 60 4.59 5.92 8.47
C PHE A 60 5.64 4.92 8.98
N LEU A 61 6.86 5.00 8.44
CA LEU A 61 7.97 4.15 8.88
C LEU A 61 8.33 4.40 10.35
N ALA A 62 8.38 5.67 10.78
CA ALA A 62 8.59 6.04 12.18
C ALA A 62 7.46 5.54 13.09
N TYR A 63 6.21 5.63 12.63
CA TYR A 63 5.04 5.09 13.34
C TYR A 63 5.16 3.57 13.53
N ILE A 64 5.43 2.83 12.46
CA ILE A 64 5.59 1.37 12.51
C ILE A 64 6.79 0.97 13.38
N ALA A 65 7.91 1.70 13.31
CA ALA A 65 9.07 1.44 14.17
C ALA A 65 8.71 1.60 15.67
N THR A 66 7.91 2.61 16.01
CA THR A 66 7.41 2.81 17.38
C THR A 66 6.50 1.67 17.81
N VAL A 67 5.61 1.21 16.92
CA VAL A 67 4.72 0.07 17.16
C VAL A 67 5.53 -1.21 17.38
N LEU A 68 6.51 -1.50 16.51
CA LEU A 68 7.39 -2.67 16.64
C LEU A 68 8.19 -2.65 17.93
N TYR A 69 8.68 -1.48 18.34
CA TYR A 69 9.34 -1.32 19.64
C TYR A 69 8.37 -1.62 20.80
N GLY A 70 7.12 -1.15 20.72
CA GLY A 70 6.08 -1.51 21.70
C GLY A 70 5.79 -3.02 21.73
N LEU A 71 5.73 -3.67 20.57
CA LEU A 71 5.53 -5.12 20.46
C LEU A 71 6.74 -5.92 20.99
N TYR A 72 7.95 -5.39 20.87
CA TYR A 72 9.16 -5.96 21.43
C TYR A 72 9.12 -5.97 22.97
N LEU A 73 8.65 -4.89 23.59
CA LEU A 73 8.53 -4.78 25.05
C LEU A 73 7.55 -5.78 25.67
N ILE A 74 6.54 -6.21 24.92
CA ILE A 74 5.54 -7.22 25.34
C ILE A 74 5.91 -8.63 24.87
N GLU A 75 7.15 -8.84 24.39
CA GLU A 75 7.69 -10.12 23.90
C GLU A 75 6.89 -10.76 22.73
N LEU A 76 6.01 -9.98 22.09
CA LEU A 76 5.24 -10.45 20.93
C LEU A 76 6.05 -10.39 19.63
N TRP A 77 7.06 -9.53 19.56
CA TRP A 77 7.95 -9.39 18.40
C TRP A 77 9.40 -9.58 18.82
N ASP A 78 10.15 -10.34 18.02
CA ASP A 78 11.59 -10.55 18.18
C ASP A 78 12.31 -10.18 16.87
N PHE A 79 13.61 -9.91 16.94
CA PHE A 79 14.46 -9.59 15.80
C PHE A 79 14.47 -10.66 14.70
N ALA A 80 14.16 -11.91 15.04
CA ALA A 80 13.92 -12.97 14.07
C ALA A 80 12.82 -12.61 13.04
N GLN A 81 11.83 -11.79 13.44
CA GLN A 81 10.70 -11.37 12.61
C GLN A 81 10.98 -10.09 11.80
N PHE A 82 12.18 -9.49 11.92
CA PHE A 82 12.51 -8.23 11.26
C PHE A 82 12.35 -8.28 9.74
N LYS A 83 12.78 -9.37 9.12
CA LYS A 83 12.60 -9.60 7.68
C LYS A 83 11.11 -9.60 7.29
N ASN A 84 10.27 -10.26 8.10
CA ASN A 84 8.84 -10.35 7.84
C ASN A 84 8.15 -9.00 8.01
N SER A 85 8.56 -8.18 8.98
CA SER A 85 8.05 -6.82 9.16
C SER A 85 8.42 -5.89 7.99
N ILE A 86 9.64 -6.00 7.44
CA ILE A 86 10.03 -5.26 6.23
C ILE A 86 9.17 -5.68 5.03
N LEU A 87 9.02 -6.99 4.82
CA LEU A 87 8.20 -7.51 3.72
C LEU A 87 6.76 -7.04 3.85
N TRP A 88 6.18 -7.10 5.05
CA TRP A 88 4.85 -6.57 5.32
C TRP A 88 4.76 -5.07 5.00
N PHE A 89 5.73 -4.27 5.44
CA PHE A 89 5.73 -2.83 5.22
C PHE A 89 5.72 -2.50 3.72
N VAL A 90 6.59 -3.15 2.94
CA VAL A 90 6.71 -2.89 1.49
C VAL A 90 5.49 -3.39 0.72
N LEU A 91 5.04 -4.61 1.00
CA LEU A 91 4.00 -5.28 0.21
C LEU A 91 2.57 -4.86 0.60
N ILE A 92 2.34 -4.58 1.88
CA ILE A 92 1.01 -4.31 2.44
C ILE A 92 0.93 -2.85 2.85
N GLY A 93 1.83 -2.42 3.74
CA GLY A 93 1.80 -1.09 4.34
C GLY A 93 1.86 0.03 3.29
N CYS A 94 2.86 0.00 2.40
CA CYS A 94 3.00 0.98 1.33
C CYS A 94 1.82 0.94 0.35
N VAL A 95 1.35 -0.25 -0.04
CA VAL A 95 0.23 -0.38 -0.97
C VAL A 95 -1.05 0.22 -0.39
N GLN A 96 -1.32 -0.02 0.89
CA GLN A 96 -2.44 0.58 1.61
C GLN A 96 -2.28 2.11 1.70
N LEU A 97 -1.09 2.59 2.08
CA LEU A 97 -0.77 4.00 2.19
C LEU A 97 -1.03 4.77 0.90
N PHE A 98 -0.55 4.26 -0.24
CA PHE A 98 -0.80 4.87 -1.55
C PHE A 98 -2.25 4.72 -2.00
N GLY A 99 -2.91 3.61 -1.62
CA GLY A 99 -4.32 3.38 -1.87
C GLY A 99 -5.23 4.48 -1.29
N LEU A 100 -4.85 5.09 -0.16
CA LEU A 100 -5.61 6.18 0.47
C LEU A 100 -5.81 7.40 -0.42
N THR A 101 -4.90 7.65 -1.37
CA THR A 101 -5.01 8.80 -2.29
C THR A 101 -6.20 8.71 -3.24
N LYS A 102 -6.74 7.51 -3.46
CA LYS A 102 -7.83 7.25 -4.42
C LYS A 102 -9.19 7.12 -3.77
N VAL A 103 -9.26 7.09 -2.44
CA VAL A 103 -10.48 6.73 -1.74
C VAL A 103 -11.23 7.98 -1.27
N ILE A 104 -12.55 7.96 -1.51
CA ILE A 104 -13.50 8.99 -1.06
C ILE A 104 -14.02 8.66 0.34
N SER A 105 -14.20 7.37 0.67
CA SER A 105 -14.75 6.93 1.96
C SER A 105 -13.79 6.02 2.75
N ILE A 106 -13.41 6.45 3.96
CA ILE A 106 -12.48 5.71 4.81
C ILE A 106 -13.05 4.34 5.26
N ASN A 107 -14.37 4.25 5.41
CA ASN A 107 -15.04 3.01 5.84
C ASN A 107 -14.93 1.89 4.79
N GLU A 108 -15.07 2.22 3.50
CA GLU A 108 -14.86 1.25 2.43
C GLU A 108 -13.39 0.86 2.32
N PHE A 109 -12.48 1.81 2.53
CA PHE A 109 -11.04 1.52 2.57
C PHE A 109 -10.68 0.52 3.69
N ILE A 110 -11.23 0.69 4.89
CA ILE A 110 -10.96 -0.22 6.02
C ILE A 110 -11.51 -1.62 5.69
N LYS A 111 -12.76 -1.72 5.22
CA LYS A 111 -13.37 -3.00 4.84
C LYS A 111 -12.58 -3.72 3.76
N THR A 112 -12.18 -2.99 2.71
CA THR A 112 -11.40 -3.56 1.60
C THR A 112 -9.98 -3.95 2.03
N SER A 113 -9.36 -3.16 2.92
CA SER A 113 -8.04 -3.45 3.48
C SER A 113 -8.03 -4.72 4.32
N LEU A 114 -9.01 -4.89 5.21
CA LEU A 114 -9.18 -6.09 6.03
C LEU A 114 -9.47 -7.33 5.16
N LYS A 115 -10.29 -7.20 4.12
CA LYS A 115 -10.53 -8.31 3.18
C LYS A 115 -9.25 -8.73 2.45
N LYS A 116 -8.39 -7.76 2.10
CA LYS A 116 -7.10 -8.03 1.47
C LYS A 116 -6.08 -8.67 2.41
N GLN A 117 -6.17 -8.47 3.74
CA GLN A 117 -5.31 -9.19 4.70
C GLN A 117 -5.42 -10.70 4.56
N VAL A 118 -6.63 -11.23 4.36
CA VAL A 118 -6.83 -12.68 4.22
C VAL A 118 -6.07 -13.23 3.01
N GLN A 119 -6.01 -12.47 1.91
CA GLN A 119 -5.23 -12.84 0.73
C GLN A 119 -3.73 -12.84 1.04
N TRP A 120 -3.25 -11.88 1.83
CA TRP A 120 -1.85 -11.81 2.25
C TRP A 120 -1.44 -12.93 3.19
N ILE A 121 -2.32 -13.31 4.11
CA ILE A 121 -2.13 -14.45 5.00
C ILE A 121 -1.95 -15.73 4.17
N VAL A 122 -2.83 -15.96 3.20
CA VAL A 122 -2.72 -17.09 2.26
C VAL A 122 -1.42 -17.03 1.46
N LEU A 123 -0.97 -15.82 1.09
CA LEU A 123 0.29 -15.62 0.36
C LEU A 123 1.53 -15.87 1.24
N LEU A 124 1.48 -15.54 2.54
CA LEU A 124 2.53 -15.89 3.50
C LEU A 124 2.58 -17.40 3.78
N GLU A 125 1.41 -18.03 3.92
CA GLU A 125 1.27 -19.48 4.06
C GLU A 125 1.83 -20.22 2.83
N LEU A 126 1.59 -19.68 1.64
CA LEU A 126 2.21 -20.10 0.38
C LEU A 126 3.76 -20.05 0.47
N LEU A 127 4.34 -18.98 1.04
CA LEU A 127 5.81 -18.87 1.20
C LEU A 127 6.38 -19.96 2.13
N ILE A 128 5.63 -20.31 3.16
CA ILE A 128 6.01 -21.34 4.12
C ILE A 128 5.86 -22.72 3.49
N SER A 129 4.76 -22.95 2.77
CA SER A 129 4.45 -24.23 2.12
C SER A 129 5.41 -24.59 0.99
N PHE A 130 5.93 -23.59 0.26
CA PHE A 130 6.92 -23.82 -0.80
C PHE A 130 8.28 -24.29 -0.29
N ARG A 131 8.60 -24.11 0.99
CA ARG A 131 9.90 -24.45 1.60
C ARG A 131 10.36 -25.89 1.38
N HIS A 132 9.46 -26.79 1.01
CA HIS A 132 9.73 -28.20 0.76
C HIS A 132 9.96 -28.55 -0.72
N LEU A 133 9.76 -27.62 -1.66
CA LEU A 133 9.98 -27.87 -3.08
C LEU A 133 11.44 -27.66 -3.48
N PRO A 134 11.94 -28.46 -4.45
CA PRO A 134 13.25 -28.21 -5.04
C PRO A 134 13.22 -26.91 -5.84
N TYR A 135 14.34 -26.19 -5.83
CA TYR A 135 14.49 -24.89 -6.48
C TYR A 135 14.02 -24.88 -7.95
N GLU A 136 14.33 -25.92 -8.72
CA GLU A 136 13.93 -26.01 -10.14
C GLU A 136 12.40 -26.03 -10.33
N ALA A 137 11.68 -26.76 -9.49
CA ALA A 137 10.22 -26.83 -9.54
C ALA A 137 9.58 -25.49 -9.14
N GLU A 138 10.15 -24.79 -8.15
CA GLU A 138 9.66 -23.49 -7.71
C GLU A 138 9.79 -22.43 -8.80
N VAL A 139 10.95 -22.37 -9.48
CA VAL A 139 11.17 -21.42 -10.59
C VAL A 139 10.13 -21.64 -11.69
N ILE A 140 9.84 -22.89 -12.06
CA ILE A 140 8.84 -23.22 -13.08
C ILE A 140 7.44 -22.79 -12.66
N ILE A 141 7.03 -23.08 -11.42
CA ILE A 141 5.70 -22.72 -10.90
C ILE A 141 5.53 -21.19 -10.85
N ILE A 142 6.52 -20.47 -10.32
CA ILE A 142 6.47 -18.99 -10.23
C ILE A 142 6.43 -18.37 -11.64
N LEU A 143 7.21 -18.90 -12.58
CA LEU A 143 7.21 -18.44 -13.97
C LEU A 143 5.84 -18.67 -14.65
N LEU A 144 5.22 -19.82 -14.44
CA LEU A 144 3.86 -20.10 -14.94
C LEU A 144 2.85 -19.12 -14.35
N ILE A 145 2.86 -18.91 -13.03
CA ILE A 145 1.97 -17.93 -12.37
C ILE A 145 2.17 -16.54 -12.98
N PHE A 146 3.42 -16.12 -13.20
CA PHE A 146 3.76 -14.82 -13.77
C PHE A 146 3.23 -14.66 -15.21
N ILE A 147 3.49 -15.64 -16.08
CA ILE A 147 3.03 -15.62 -17.48
C ILE A 147 1.50 -15.57 -17.55
N PHE A 148 0.82 -16.45 -16.82
CA PHE A 148 -0.66 -16.50 -16.82
C PHE A 148 -1.28 -15.24 -16.22
N SER A 149 -0.63 -14.63 -15.21
CA SER A 149 -1.07 -13.35 -14.65
C SER A 149 -0.92 -12.21 -15.64
N LEU A 150 0.19 -12.14 -16.37
CA LEU A 150 0.39 -11.14 -17.42
C LEU A 150 -0.63 -11.31 -18.55
N LEU A 151 -0.81 -12.54 -19.04
CA LEU A 151 -1.80 -12.84 -20.09
C LEU A 151 -3.20 -12.42 -19.65
N LYS A 152 -3.61 -12.76 -18.42
CA LYS A 152 -4.89 -12.34 -17.85
C LYS A 152 -5.05 -10.82 -17.84
N VAL A 153 -4.07 -10.08 -17.29
CA VAL A 153 -4.15 -8.61 -17.20
C VAL A 153 -4.16 -7.95 -18.58
N THR A 154 -3.41 -8.48 -19.55
CA THR A 154 -3.43 -7.94 -20.92
C THR A 154 -4.74 -8.24 -21.64
N ALA A 155 -5.31 -9.43 -21.44
CA ALA A 155 -6.58 -9.84 -22.05
C ALA A 155 -7.79 -9.11 -21.43
N GLU A 156 -7.73 -8.74 -20.14
CA GLU A 156 -8.79 -7.97 -19.46
C GLU A 156 -9.05 -6.59 -20.10
N ASN A 157 -8.09 -6.03 -20.82
CA ASN A 157 -8.24 -4.74 -21.49
C ASN A 157 -9.02 -4.83 -22.81
N ASN A 158 -9.23 -6.03 -23.37
CA ASN A 158 -9.91 -6.25 -24.65
C ASN A 158 -11.09 -7.22 -24.46
N PRO A 159 -12.35 -6.78 -24.66
CA PRO A 159 -13.53 -7.63 -24.44
C PRO A 159 -13.56 -8.87 -25.36
N GLU A 160 -12.86 -8.84 -26.49
CA GLU A 160 -12.71 -9.98 -27.43
C GLU A 160 -11.92 -11.16 -26.84
N HIS A 161 -11.12 -10.94 -25.79
CA HIS A 161 -10.25 -11.98 -25.21
C HIS A 161 -10.81 -12.57 -23.90
N TRP A 162 -12.11 -12.45 -23.67
CA TRP A 162 -12.75 -12.94 -22.44
C TRP A 162 -12.47 -14.43 -22.16
N GLN A 163 -12.39 -15.26 -23.21
CA GLN A 163 -12.06 -16.69 -23.09
C GLN A 163 -10.68 -16.91 -22.50
N VAL A 164 -9.67 -16.11 -22.90
CA VAL A 164 -8.31 -16.17 -22.36
C VAL A 164 -8.30 -15.78 -20.88
N VAL A 165 -9.06 -14.75 -20.51
CA VAL A 165 -9.23 -14.33 -19.11
C VAL A 165 -9.78 -15.49 -18.28
N ASN A 166 -10.76 -16.23 -18.80
CA ASN A 166 -11.43 -17.31 -18.07
C ASN A 166 -10.53 -18.56 -17.92
N VAL A 167 -9.75 -18.91 -18.95
CA VAL A 167 -8.76 -20.00 -18.87
C VAL A 167 -7.65 -19.63 -17.89
N CYS A 168 -7.11 -18.41 -17.99
CA CYS A 168 -6.05 -17.97 -17.08
C CYS A 168 -6.53 -17.86 -15.63
N SER A 169 -7.76 -17.38 -15.40
CA SER A 169 -8.34 -17.31 -14.05
C SER A 169 -8.58 -18.69 -13.46
N SER A 170 -9.09 -19.65 -14.26
CA SER A 170 -9.29 -21.03 -13.83
C SER A 170 -7.98 -21.71 -13.45
N PHE A 171 -6.94 -21.55 -14.27
CA PHE A 171 -5.60 -22.08 -14.00
C PHE A 171 -5.01 -21.50 -12.71
N LEU A 172 -5.02 -20.17 -12.57
CA LEU A 172 -4.52 -19.48 -11.37
C LEU A 172 -5.30 -19.88 -10.11
N ASN A 173 -6.63 -20.02 -10.20
CA ASN A 173 -7.46 -20.47 -9.09
C ASN A 173 -7.15 -21.92 -8.70
N THR A 174 -6.93 -22.80 -9.69
CA THR A 174 -6.58 -24.21 -9.43
C THR A 174 -5.24 -24.32 -8.72
N ILE A 175 -4.22 -23.60 -9.19
CA ILE A 175 -2.92 -23.50 -8.53
C ILE A 175 -3.10 -22.99 -7.09
N GLY A 176 -3.84 -21.89 -6.90
CA GLY A 176 -4.13 -21.33 -5.58
C GLY A 176 -4.80 -22.34 -4.65
N LEU A 177 -5.75 -23.14 -5.15
CA LEU A 177 -6.46 -24.15 -4.37
C LEU A 177 -5.56 -25.32 -3.97
N ILE A 178 -4.69 -25.80 -4.88
CA ILE A 178 -3.70 -26.84 -4.59
C ILE A 178 -2.77 -26.39 -3.46
N ILE A 179 -2.30 -25.15 -3.54
CA ILE A 179 -1.45 -24.55 -2.51
C ILE A 179 -2.17 -24.50 -1.17
N ILE A 180 -3.39 -23.94 -1.13
CA ILE A 180 -4.16 -23.81 0.12
C ILE A 180 -4.39 -25.19 0.73
N THR A 181 -4.72 -26.19 -0.09
CA THR A 181 -4.93 -27.56 0.38
C THR A 181 -3.63 -28.16 0.94
N SER A 182 -2.50 -27.96 0.26
CA SER A 182 -1.19 -28.39 0.74
C SER A 182 -0.80 -27.74 2.07
N ALA A 183 -1.10 -26.44 2.22
CA ALA A 183 -0.85 -25.72 3.46
C ALA A 183 -1.67 -26.30 4.61
N VAL A 184 -2.98 -26.51 4.40
CA VAL A 184 -3.87 -27.11 5.40
C VAL A 184 -3.41 -28.51 5.80
N LEU A 185 -3.01 -29.35 4.83
CA LEU A 185 -2.49 -30.69 5.11
C LEU A 185 -1.17 -30.65 5.91
N HIS A 186 -0.30 -29.66 5.64
CA HIS A 186 0.93 -29.47 6.39
C HIS A 186 0.66 -29.00 7.84
N ILE A 187 -0.29 -28.09 8.03
CA ILE A 187 -0.71 -27.62 9.37
C ILE A 187 -1.23 -28.81 10.20
N ILE A 188 -2.05 -29.67 9.60
CA ILE A 188 -2.65 -30.83 10.30
C ILE A 188 -1.58 -31.89 10.63
N SER A 189 -0.63 -32.14 9.72
CA SER A 189 0.36 -33.21 9.89
C SER A 189 1.50 -32.88 10.86
N ASP A 190 1.86 -31.60 11.01
CA ASP A 190 2.99 -31.16 11.84
C ASP A 190 2.52 -30.13 12.89
N THR A 191 1.43 -30.46 13.59
CA THR A 191 0.73 -29.56 14.55
C THR A 191 1.66 -29.01 15.63
N ASP A 192 2.62 -29.81 16.11
CA ASP A 192 3.58 -29.41 17.15
C ASP A 192 4.58 -28.34 16.68
N LYS A 193 4.97 -28.36 15.39
CA LYS A 193 5.82 -27.31 14.80
C LYS A 193 5.02 -26.05 14.45
N PHE A 194 3.76 -26.21 14.06
CA PHE A 194 2.87 -25.08 13.76
C PHE A 194 2.50 -24.28 15.01
N LEU A 195 2.27 -24.96 16.14
CA LEU A 195 2.02 -24.32 17.44
C LEU A 195 3.29 -23.76 18.12
N SER A 196 4.46 -23.86 17.46
CA SER A 196 5.64 -23.17 17.96
C SER A 196 5.41 -21.66 17.99
N PHE A 197 5.87 -21.03 19.07
CA PHE A 197 5.72 -19.61 19.31
C PHE A 197 6.21 -18.76 18.12
N SER A 198 7.31 -19.17 17.47
CA SER A 198 7.85 -18.50 16.30
C SER A 198 6.91 -18.52 15.09
N THR A 199 6.22 -19.63 14.82
CA THR A 199 5.31 -19.75 13.67
C THR A 199 4.05 -18.92 13.89
N VAL A 200 3.52 -18.94 15.10
CA VAL A 200 2.39 -18.08 15.50
C VAL A 200 2.74 -16.60 15.32
N GLN A 201 3.95 -16.18 15.74
CA GLN A 201 4.41 -14.80 15.53
C GLN A 201 4.45 -14.41 14.05
N VAL A 202 4.96 -15.29 13.16
CA VAL A 202 5.00 -15.01 11.71
C VAL A 202 3.62 -14.69 11.15
N PHE A 203 2.57 -15.35 11.66
CA PHE A 203 1.19 -15.14 11.25
C PHE A 203 0.54 -13.92 11.92
N LEU A 204 0.74 -13.74 13.22
CA LEU A 204 0.06 -12.72 14.02
C LEU A 204 0.63 -11.31 13.76
N ILE A 205 1.94 -11.18 13.56
CA ILE A 205 2.61 -9.88 13.41
C ILE A 205 2.04 -9.07 12.23
N PRO A 206 1.89 -9.62 11.01
CA PRO A 206 1.21 -8.94 9.89
C PRO A 206 -0.21 -8.46 10.20
N ILE A 207 -0.97 -9.24 10.97
CA ILE A 207 -2.35 -8.92 11.34
C ILE A 207 -2.36 -7.76 12.32
N ILE A 208 -1.57 -7.85 13.39
CA ILE A 208 -1.44 -6.79 14.39
C ILE A 208 -0.97 -5.50 13.71
N LEU A 209 0.10 -5.55 12.92
CA LEU A 209 0.63 -4.39 12.22
C LEU A 209 -0.42 -3.71 11.35
N THR A 210 -1.29 -4.49 10.70
CA THR A 210 -2.35 -3.88 9.90
C THR A 210 -3.43 -3.23 10.75
N ILE A 211 -3.90 -3.91 11.80
CA ILE A 211 -4.92 -3.33 12.69
C ILE A 211 -4.40 -2.04 13.32
N VAL A 212 -3.16 -2.05 13.82
CA VAL A 212 -2.52 -0.89 14.44
C VAL A 212 -2.20 0.21 13.41
N SER A 213 -2.04 -0.12 12.13
CA SER A 213 -1.89 0.90 11.08
C SER A 213 -3.19 1.66 10.74
N LEU A 214 -4.38 1.13 11.09
CA LEU A 214 -5.66 1.77 10.75
C LEU A 214 -5.83 3.19 11.35
N PRO A 215 -5.52 3.44 12.64
CA PRO A 215 -5.49 4.80 13.20
C PRO A 215 -4.63 5.77 12.37
N TYR A 216 -3.44 5.33 11.96
CA TYR A 216 -2.55 6.14 11.13
C TYR A 216 -3.18 6.45 9.77
N PHE A 217 -3.75 5.44 9.11
CA PHE A 217 -4.44 5.63 7.83
C PHE A 217 -5.64 6.55 7.93
N TYR A 218 -6.39 6.51 9.02
CA TYR A 218 -7.48 7.44 9.28
C TYR A 218 -6.97 8.90 9.36
N CYS A 219 -5.89 9.15 10.11
CA CYS A 219 -5.27 10.46 10.20
C CYS A 219 -4.76 10.96 8.84
N VAL A 220 -4.09 10.08 8.08
CA VAL A 220 -3.56 10.41 6.76
C VAL A 220 -4.67 10.68 5.75
N HIS A 221 -5.74 9.89 5.75
CA HIS A 221 -6.90 10.14 4.89
C HIS A 221 -7.47 11.54 5.15
N ARG A 222 -7.71 11.90 6.43
CA ARG A 222 -8.18 13.24 6.79
C ARG A 222 -7.21 14.33 6.32
N TYR A 223 -5.90 14.12 6.47
CA TYR A 223 -4.90 15.05 5.98
C TYR A 223 -4.97 15.24 4.46
N ILE A 224 -5.08 14.15 3.69
CA ILE A 224 -5.18 14.17 2.22
C ILE A 224 -6.46 14.89 1.78
N THR A 225 -7.62 14.58 2.40
CA THR A 225 -8.90 15.23 2.07
C THR A 225 -8.88 16.72 2.39
N TYR A 226 -8.24 17.10 3.49
CA TYR A 226 -8.03 18.51 3.82
C TYR A 226 -7.12 19.17 2.77
N GLU A 227 -5.97 18.57 2.46
CA GLU A 227 -5.03 19.15 1.50
C GLU A 227 -5.67 19.31 0.11
N SER A 228 -6.48 18.34 -0.33
CA SER A 228 -7.15 18.37 -1.62
C SER A 228 -8.19 19.49 -1.71
N ALA A 229 -8.97 19.76 -0.64
CA ALA A 229 -9.89 20.90 -0.60
C ALA A 229 -9.15 22.23 -0.82
N PHE A 230 -7.98 22.40 -0.20
CA PHE A 230 -7.18 23.63 -0.33
C PHE A 230 -6.40 23.75 -1.64
N VAL A 231 -6.41 22.75 -2.52
CA VAL A 231 -5.85 22.92 -3.87
C VAL A 231 -6.56 24.05 -4.61
N ILE A 232 -7.88 24.19 -4.42
CA ILE A 232 -8.70 25.25 -5.02
C ILE A 232 -8.20 26.65 -4.65
N THR A 233 -7.72 26.87 -3.42
CA THR A 233 -7.19 28.19 -3.00
C THR A 233 -5.97 28.64 -3.80
N LYS A 234 -5.26 27.73 -4.48
CA LYS A 234 -4.18 28.12 -5.41
C LYS A 234 -4.70 28.78 -6.68
N ILE A 235 -5.93 28.49 -7.08
CA ILE A 235 -6.60 29.12 -8.21
C ILE A 235 -6.99 30.55 -7.80
N TYR A 236 -7.56 30.72 -6.61
CA TYR A 236 -8.06 32.03 -6.14
C TYR A 236 -6.98 33.04 -5.78
N THR A 237 -5.79 32.58 -5.39
CA THR A 237 -4.72 33.51 -5.00
C THR A 237 -3.33 32.93 -5.16
N ASN A 238 -2.45 33.73 -5.78
CA ASN A 238 -1.04 33.40 -5.97
C ASN A 238 -0.17 33.68 -4.73
N SER A 239 -0.62 34.50 -3.78
CA SER A 239 0.17 34.82 -2.59
C SER A 239 0.19 33.66 -1.58
N PHE A 240 1.36 33.31 -1.06
CA PHE A 240 1.49 32.24 -0.06
C PHE A 240 0.85 32.62 1.29
N ARG A 241 0.97 33.89 1.68
CA ARG A 241 0.48 34.39 2.98
C ARG A 241 -1.04 34.36 3.09
N LEU A 242 -1.78 34.74 2.03
CA LEU A 242 -3.24 34.70 2.04
C LEU A 242 -3.77 33.27 2.01
N ARG A 243 -3.10 32.36 1.27
CA ARG A 243 -3.44 30.92 1.29
C ARG A 243 -3.31 30.30 2.67
N GLN A 244 -2.24 30.61 3.40
CA GLN A 244 -2.08 30.11 4.77
C GLN A 244 -3.08 30.74 5.75
N TYR A 245 -3.40 32.03 5.57
CA TYR A 245 -4.42 32.70 6.36
C TYR A 245 -5.80 32.08 6.17
N ALA A 246 -6.20 31.84 4.91
CA ALA A 246 -7.45 31.16 4.57
C ALA A 246 -7.52 29.75 5.18
N LYS A 247 -6.42 28.97 5.09
CA LYS A 247 -6.32 27.65 5.73
C LYS A 247 -6.56 27.69 7.23
N TYR A 248 -5.84 28.56 7.94
CA TYR A 248 -5.93 28.66 9.39
C TYR A 248 -7.31 29.17 9.84
N LYS A 249 -7.82 30.22 9.18
CA LYS A 249 -9.09 30.85 9.55
C LYS A 249 -10.30 29.94 9.29
N SER A 250 -10.34 29.27 8.14
CA SER A 250 -11.40 28.29 7.83
C SER A 250 -11.34 27.07 8.76
N PHE A 251 -10.14 26.59 9.10
CA PHE A 251 -9.99 25.49 10.06
C PHE A 251 -10.61 25.84 11.43
N ILE A 252 -10.36 27.05 11.93
CA ILE A 252 -10.98 27.54 13.18
C ILE A 252 -12.48 27.74 13.02
N ALA A 253 -12.90 28.39 11.94
CA ALA A 253 -14.30 28.76 11.72
C ALA A 253 -15.23 27.54 11.56
N PHE A 254 -14.76 26.47 10.93
CA PHE A 254 -15.55 25.27 10.62
C PHE A 254 -15.12 24.05 11.44
N LYS A 255 -14.35 24.25 12.53
CA LYS A 255 -13.88 23.19 13.45
C LYS A 255 -13.17 22.02 12.75
N GLY A 256 -12.51 22.29 11.62
CA GLY A 256 -11.80 21.27 10.83
C GLY A 256 -12.71 20.28 10.10
N ASP A 257 -13.98 20.61 9.86
CA ASP A 257 -14.84 19.82 8.98
C ASP A 257 -14.47 20.06 7.50
N HIS A 258 -14.02 19.00 6.85
CA HIS A 258 -13.48 19.04 5.49
C HIS A 258 -14.57 19.21 4.42
N THR A 259 -15.80 18.76 4.69
CA THR A 259 -16.93 18.90 3.77
C THR A 259 -17.34 20.36 3.68
N ILE A 260 -17.59 20.99 4.84
CA ILE A 260 -17.98 22.39 4.96
C ILE A 260 -16.90 23.32 4.39
N ILE A 261 -15.62 23.03 4.67
CA ILE A 261 -14.51 23.80 4.09
C ILE A 261 -14.49 23.67 2.56
N LYS A 262 -14.72 22.48 2.01
CA LYS A 262 -14.75 22.27 0.56
C LYS A 262 -15.93 23.01 -0.07
N ASP A 263 -17.10 22.94 0.55
CA ASP A 263 -18.32 23.58 0.04
C ASP A 263 -18.21 25.11 0.11
N TRP A 264 -17.63 25.66 1.19
CA TRP A 264 -17.24 27.07 1.27
C TRP A 264 -16.29 27.47 0.13
N LEU A 265 -15.23 26.68 -0.09
CA LEU A 265 -14.27 26.96 -1.17
C LEU A 265 -14.89 26.87 -2.56
N MET A 266 -15.90 26.03 -2.77
CA MET A 266 -16.66 25.99 -4.04
C MET A 266 -17.65 27.14 -4.17
N PHE A 267 -18.18 27.64 -3.06
CA PHE A 267 -19.06 28.81 -3.02
C PHE A 267 -18.31 30.13 -3.33
N SER A 268 -17.07 30.25 -2.86
CA SER A 268 -16.27 31.46 -3.02
C SER A 268 -15.74 31.71 -4.44
N CYS A 269 -15.86 32.95 -4.91
CA CYS A 269 -15.28 33.40 -6.19
C CYS A 269 -13.81 33.86 -6.05
N MET A 270 -13.04 33.88 -7.15
CA MET A 270 -11.64 34.34 -7.18
C MET A 270 -11.42 35.71 -6.52
N SER A 271 -12.35 36.64 -6.71
CA SER A 271 -12.28 38.02 -6.17
C SER A 271 -12.34 38.09 -4.65
N GLU A 272 -12.80 37.04 -3.95
CA GLU A 272 -12.95 37.04 -2.50
C GLU A 272 -11.63 36.80 -1.74
N PHE A 273 -10.55 36.41 -2.43
CA PHE A 273 -9.28 36.03 -1.79
C PHE A 273 -8.16 37.07 -1.94
N GLU A 274 -8.47 38.27 -2.45
CA GLU A 274 -7.49 39.33 -2.68
C GLU A 274 -6.88 39.91 -1.40
N SER A 275 -7.59 39.85 -0.27
CA SER A 275 -7.13 40.39 1.02
C SER A 275 -7.52 39.51 2.21
N LYS A 276 -6.89 39.75 3.38
CA LYS A 276 -7.29 39.07 4.62
C LYS A 276 -8.74 39.43 5.04
N ALA A 277 -9.18 40.65 4.74
CA ALA A 277 -10.51 41.13 5.09
C ALA A 277 -11.58 40.39 4.28
N SER A 278 -11.41 40.30 2.96
CA SER A 278 -12.32 39.59 2.05
C SER A 278 -12.42 38.09 2.35
N ILE A 279 -11.33 37.46 2.82
CA ILE A 279 -11.35 36.06 3.29
C ILE A 279 -12.18 35.91 4.58
N SER A 280 -12.22 36.91 5.47
CA SER A 280 -13.17 36.88 6.61
C SER A 280 -14.59 36.94 6.13
N GLU A 281 -14.85 37.89 5.24
CA GLU A 281 -16.19 38.26 4.82
C GLU A 281 -16.86 37.10 4.10
N SER A 282 -16.15 36.45 3.17
CA SER A 282 -16.63 35.23 2.51
C SER A 282 -16.98 34.09 3.47
N ILE A 283 -16.22 33.91 4.56
CA ILE A 283 -16.53 32.91 5.60
C ILE A 283 -17.82 33.28 6.34
N ASP A 284 -17.99 34.56 6.68
CA ASP A 284 -19.16 35.03 7.41
C ASP A 284 -20.42 34.99 6.53
N THR A 285 -20.32 35.40 5.25
CA THR A 285 -21.39 35.26 4.26
C THR A 285 -21.82 33.80 4.10
N TYR A 286 -20.86 32.88 3.98
CA TYR A 286 -21.18 31.46 3.85
C TYR A 286 -21.85 30.89 5.12
N LYS A 287 -21.40 31.30 6.32
CA LYS A 287 -22.08 30.92 7.57
C LYS A 287 -23.52 31.41 7.63
N THR A 288 -23.78 32.66 7.20
CA THR A 288 -25.15 33.20 7.15
C THR A 288 -26.03 32.47 6.12
N ALA A 289 -25.43 31.98 5.03
CA ALA A 289 -26.15 31.24 4.00
C ALA A 289 -26.53 29.81 4.42
N ILE A 290 -25.74 29.16 5.30
CA ILE A 290 -26.07 27.82 5.84
C ILE A 290 -27.04 27.90 7.03
N SER A 291 -27.07 29.02 7.76
CA SER A 291 -27.96 29.20 8.91
C SER A 291 -29.40 29.56 8.55
N ASN A 292 -29.65 29.98 7.30
CA ASN A 292 -30.96 30.26 6.73
C ASN A 292 -31.49 29.04 5.97
#